data_AF-A0A925AN94-F1
#
_entry.id   AF-A0A925AN94-F1
#
_cell.length_a   1.000
_cell.length_b   1.000
_cell.length_c   1.000
_cell.angle_alpha   90.00
_cell.angle_beta   90.00
_cell.angle_gamma   90.00
#
_symmetry.space_group_name_H-M   'P 1'
#
loop_
_entity.id
_entity.type
_entity.pdbx_description
1 polymer ?
#
loop_
_entity_poly.entity_id
_entity_poly.type
_entity_poly.pdbx_seq_one_letter_code
_entity_poly.pdbx_strand_id
1 'polypeptide(L)'
;MTETNPIFDGHLDLSMNVRRGRDITQPASAQPVVDNEIATVGLPDLHRGNVRRICATIFCLPSIAGAPGYTTAQEAFDEANTQLAIYQQILPAADGLDATILIEGADCVRDPADLALFWRQGVRIIGLAWQRTRYSGGSGAPGPLTAIGQELVKEMDQIGFVHDASHLAEESFWNLMDIVAGPVIASHSNCRAIVGDDPKERHLSDDMIR
;
A
#
# COMPACT_ATOMS: atom_id res chain seq x y z
N MET A 1 15.42 -32.94 1.74
CA MET A 1 15.31 -31.53 1.33
C MET A 1 14.46 -30.87 2.40
N THR A 2 14.97 -29.88 3.12
CA THR A 2 14.18 -29.15 4.12
C THR A 2 13.13 -28.34 3.37
N GLU A 3 11.85 -28.61 3.58
CA GLU A 3 10.79 -27.74 3.07
C GLU A 3 11.03 -26.32 3.59
N THR A 4 11.27 -25.38 2.67
CA THR A 4 11.39 -23.98 3.02
C THR A 4 9.99 -23.44 3.25
N ASN A 5 9.78 -22.77 4.39
CA ASN A 5 8.51 -22.13 4.66
C ASN A 5 8.19 -21.12 3.53
N PRO A 6 6.93 -21.03 3.10
CA PRO A 6 6.53 -20.05 2.10
C PRO A 6 6.77 -18.63 2.61
N ILE A 7 7.22 -17.75 1.71
CA ILE A 7 7.41 -16.33 1.98
C ILE A 7 6.06 -15.61 1.85
N PHE A 8 5.83 -14.68 2.78
CA PHE A 8 4.77 -13.67 2.70
C PHE A 8 5.42 -12.33 2.38
N ASP A 9 5.08 -11.75 1.24
CA ASP A 9 5.51 -10.40 0.88
C ASP A 9 4.51 -9.37 1.40
N GLY A 10 5.01 -8.35 2.09
CA GLY A 10 4.20 -7.36 2.77
C GLY A 10 3.61 -6.28 1.86
N HIS A 11 4.07 -6.11 0.61
CA HIS A 11 3.68 -5.01 -0.25
C HIS A 11 4.07 -5.22 -1.72
N LEU A 12 3.09 -5.36 -2.63
CA LEU A 12 3.34 -5.65 -4.04
C LEU A 12 2.39 -4.92 -5.00
N ASP A 13 2.93 -4.00 -5.80
CA ASP A 13 2.18 -3.14 -6.73
C ASP A 13 1.81 -3.79 -8.08
N LEU A 14 1.25 -5.01 -8.06
CA LEU A 14 0.97 -5.75 -9.29
C LEU A 14 -0.08 -5.05 -10.17
N SER A 15 -1.15 -4.49 -9.60
CA SER A 15 -2.19 -3.79 -10.38
C SER A 15 -1.64 -2.54 -11.07
N MET A 16 -0.74 -1.81 -10.41
CA MET A 16 -0.07 -0.65 -11.01
C MET A 16 0.81 -1.08 -12.19
N ASN A 17 1.56 -2.16 -12.04
CA ASN A 17 2.36 -2.73 -13.13
C ASN A 17 1.50 -3.12 -14.34
N VAL A 18 0.35 -3.76 -14.11
CA VAL A 18 -0.61 -4.09 -15.18
C VAL A 18 -1.09 -2.82 -15.89
N ARG A 19 -1.45 -1.78 -15.15
CA ARG A 19 -1.90 -0.49 -15.71
C ARG A 19 -0.82 0.21 -16.53
N ARG A 20 0.45 0.01 -16.19
CA ARG A 20 1.61 0.50 -16.95
C ARG A 20 1.96 -0.37 -18.16
N GLY A 21 1.16 -1.39 -18.47
CA GLY A 21 1.31 -2.23 -19.67
C GLY A 21 2.21 -3.45 -19.47
N ARG A 22 2.51 -3.82 -18.22
CA ARG A 22 3.22 -5.07 -17.92
C ARG A 22 2.26 -6.25 -17.84
N ASP A 23 2.64 -7.38 -18.41
CA ASP A 23 1.93 -8.65 -18.24
C ASP A 23 2.55 -9.43 -17.08
N ILE A 24 1.93 -9.33 -15.90
CA ILE A 24 2.41 -10.01 -14.69
C ILE A 24 2.31 -11.55 -14.79
N THR A 25 1.61 -12.10 -15.78
CA THR A 25 1.57 -13.56 -15.98
C THR A 25 2.88 -14.11 -16.56
N GLN A 26 3.72 -13.23 -17.11
CA GLN A 26 5.05 -13.54 -17.61
C GLN A 26 6.10 -13.30 -16.52
N PRO A 27 7.25 -14.01 -16.55
CA PRO A 27 8.37 -13.67 -15.68
C PRO A 27 8.87 -12.25 -15.95
N ALA A 28 9.39 -11.58 -14.93
CA ALA A 28 9.90 -10.22 -14.97
C ALA A 28 10.88 -9.99 -16.12
N SER A 29 11.75 -10.96 -16.39
CA SER A 29 12.74 -10.91 -17.47
C SER A 29 12.15 -10.86 -18.89
N ALA A 30 10.88 -11.22 -19.05
CA ALA A 30 10.16 -11.19 -20.34
C ALA A 30 9.23 -9.98 -20.49
N GLN A 31 9.06 -9.19 -19.43
CA GLN A 31 8.21 -8.00 -19.44
C GLN A 31 8.96 -6.77 -20.00
N PRO A 32 8.25 -5.80 -20.59
CA PRO A 32 8.90 -4.63 -21.18
C PRO A 32 9.49 -3.69 -20.12
N VAL A 33 10.50 -2.93 -20.55
CA VAL A 33 10.94 -1.72 -19.83
C VAL A 33 9.88 -0.63 -20.04
N VAL A 34 9.41 -0.04 -18.94
CA VAL A 34 8.38 1.01 -18.94
C VAL A 34 8.88 2.18 -18.11
N ASP A 35 8.81 3.40 -18.64
CA ASP A 35 9.32 4.64 -18.01
C ASP A 35 10.76 4.54 -17.49
N ASN A 36 11.65 3.86 -18.24
CA ASN A 36 13.03 3.55 -17.85
C ASN A 36 13.17 2.61 -16.63
N GLU A 37 12.10 1.93 -16.22
CA GLU A 37 12.12 0.93 -15.16
C GLU A 37 11.97 -0.49 -15.71
N ILE A 38 12.76 -1.42 -15.16
CA ILE A 38 12.62 -2.85 -15.43
C ILE A 38 11.53 -3.46 -14.55
N ALA A 39 10.86 -4.51 -15.02
CA ALA A 39 10.02 -5.32 -14.15
C ALA A 39 10.91 -6.09 -13.16
N THR A 40 10.47 -6.18 -11.91
CA THR A 40 11.17 -6.92 -10.85
C THR A 40 10.48 -8.23 -10.51
N VAL A 41 9.20 -8.38 -10.86
CA VAL A 41 8.39 -9.55 -10.49
C VAL A 41 7.30 -9.85 -11.52
N GLY A 42 7.02 -11.14 -11.70
CA GLY A 42 5.79 -11.67 -12.27
C GLY A 42 5.33 -12.91 -11.49
N LEU A 43 4.16 -13.45 -11.80
CA LEU A 43 3.62 -14.65 -11.14
C LEU A 43 4.59 -15.85 -11.18
N PRO A 44 5.30 -16.13 -12.29
CA PRO A 44 6.29 -17.20 -12.32
C PRO A 44 7.48 -16.96 -11.37
N ASP A 45 7.87 -15.71 -11.14
CA ASP A 45 8.96 -15.36 -10.23
C ASP A 45 8.56 -15.52 -8.77
N LEU A 46 7.33 -15.14 -8.40
CA LEU A 46 6.77 -15.39 -7.06
C LEU A 46 6.79 -16.89 -6.75
N HIS A 47 6.30 -17.70 -7.70
CA HIS A 47 6.29 -19.15 -7.56
C HIS A 47 7.71 -19.71 -7.42
N ARG A 48 8.64 -19.29 -8.28
CA ARG A 48 10.05 -19.69 -8.24
C ARG A 48 10.75 -19.28 -6.94
N GLY A 49 10.39 -18.11 -6.38
CA GLY A 49 10.90 -17.59 -5.12
C GLY A 49 10.23 -18.17 -3.87
N ASN A 50 9.28 -19.10 -4.02
CA ASN A 50 8.45 -19.62 -2.93
C ASN A 50 7.67 -18.52 -2.17
N VAL A 51 7.30 -17.44 -2.87
CA VAL A 51 6.37 -16.42 -2.36
C VAL A 51 4.96 -16.91 -2.62
N ARG A 52 4.24 -17.23 -1.55
CA ARG A 52 2.89 -17.84 -1.63
C ARG A 52 1.80 -16.95 -1.06
N ARG A 53 2.19 -15.88 -0.37
CA ARG A 53 1.27 -14.86 0.13
C ARG A 53 1.80 -13.49 -0.21
N ILE A 54 0.92 -12.56 -0.54
CA ILE A 54 1.27 -11.16 -0.79
C ILE A 54 0.24 -10.20 -0.19
N CYS A 55 0.68 -8.99 0.17
CA CYS A 55 -0.22 -7.85 0.14
C CYS A 55 -0.26 -7.29 -1.28
N ALA A 56 -1.39 -7.47 -1.96
CA ALA A 56 -1.65 -6.91 -3.28
C ALA A 56 -2.04 -5.43 -3.11
N THR A 57 -1.12 -4.52 -3.41
CA THR A 57 -1.27 -3.09 -3.13
C THR A 57 -2.03 -2.36 -4.24
N ILE A 58 -2.96 -1.52 -3.82
CA ILE A 58 -3.59 -0.47 -4.62
C ILE A 58 -2.90 0.84 -4.30
N PHE A 59 -2.31 1.47 -5.31
CA PHE A 59 -1.67 2.77 -5.18
C PHE A 59 -2.25 3.74 -6.22
N CYS A 60 -2.78 4.88 -5.77
CA CYS A 60 -3.27 5.93 -6.67
C CYS A 60 -2.23 7.04 -6.74
N LEU A 61 -1.84 7.45 -7.95
CA LEU A 61 -0.78 8.45 -8.13
C LEU A 61 -1.39 9.85 -8.08
N PRO A 62 -1.05 10.72 -7.10
CA PRO A 62 -1.53 12.10 -7.10
C PRO A 62 -0.92 12.89 -8.26
N SER A 63 -1.66 13.85 -8.80
CA SER A 63 -1.10 14.80 -9.76
C SER A 63 -0.12 15.74 -9.06
N ILE A 64 1.12 15.79 -9.57
CA ILE A 64 2.17 16.66 -9.05
C ILE A 64 2.66 17.56 -10.17
N ALA A 65 2.56 18.88 -10.00
CA ALA A 65 3.20 19.90 -10.87
C ALA A 65 3.12 19.64 -12.39
N GLY A 66 1.93 19.30 -12.91
CA GLY A 66 1.70 19.07 -14.34
C GLY A 66 1.90 17.62 -14.81
N ALA A 67 2.21 16.69 -13.90
CA ALA A 67 2.18 15.26 -14.18
C ALA A 67 0.75 14.70 -14.07
N PRO A 68 0.39 13.68 -14.89
CA PRO A 68 -0.88 12.96 -14.76
C PRO A 68 -1.02 12.34 -13.36
N GLY A 69 -2.25 12.33 -12.85
CA GLY A 69 -2.61 11.74 -11.57
C GLY A 69 -3.97 12.25 -11.11
N TYR A 70 -4.46 11.75 -9.97
CA TYR A 70 -5.71 12.25 -9.41
C TYR A 70 -5.52 13.67 -8.84
N THR A 71 -6.59 14.46 -8.92
CA THR A 71 -6.70 15.82 -8.34
C THR A 71 -7.84 15.89 -7.32
N THR A 72 -8.74 14.90 -7.33
CA THR A 72 -9.86 14.80 -6.40
C THR A 72 -9.92 13.42 -5.76
N ALA A 73 -10.58 13.33 -4.59
CA ALA A 73 -10.85 12.05 -3.94
C ALA A 73 -11.72 11.12 -4.79
N GLN A 74 -12.59 11.66 -5.66
CA GLN A 74 -13.39 10.86 -6.57
C GLN A 74 -12.53 10.19 -7.65
N GLU A 75 -11.59 10.93 -8.24
CA GLU A 75 -10.64 10.36 -9.20
C GLU A 75 -9.75 9.29 -8.55
N ALA A 76 -9.28 9.52 -7.32
CA ALA A 76 -8.53 8.51 -6.56
C ALA A 76 -9.39 7.27 -6.25
N PHE A 77 -10.67 7.44 -5.91
CA PHE A 77 -11.61 6.34 -5.68
C PHE A 77 -11.84 5.51 -6.96
N ASP A 78 -12.03 6.16 -8.11
CA ASP A 78 -12.22 5.49 -9.40
C ASP A 78 -10.98 4.72 -9.83
N GLU A 79 -9.79 5.28 -9.59
CA GLU A 79 -8.51 4.62 -9.81
C GLU A 79 -8.31 3.40 -8.89
N ALA A 80 -8.66 3.52 -7.61
CA ALA A 80 -8.60 2.40 -6.67
C ALA A 80 -9.53 1.26 -7.09
N ASN A 81 -10.76 1.57 -7.51
CA ASN A 81 -11.71 0.57 -8.00
C ASN A 81 -11.26 -0.09 -9.31
N THR A 82 -10.58 0.65 -10.20
CA THR A 82 -9.97 0.09 -11.40
C THR A 82 -8.90 -0.95 -11.03
N GLN A 83 -8.07 -0.68 -10.03
CA GLN A 83 -7.05 -1.61 -9.55
C GLN A 83 -7.65 -2.82 -8.82
N LEU A 84 -8.71 -2.62 -8.03
CA LEU A 84 -9.49 -3.72 -7.45
C LEU A 84 -10.03 -4.66 -8.52
N ALA A 85 -10.59 -4.12 -9.61
CA ALA A 85 -11.09 -4.92 -10.71
C ALA A 85 -9.98 -5.75 -11.38
N ILE A 86 -8.78 -5.18 -11.52
CA ILE A 86 -7.60 -5.92 -12.00
C ILE A 86 -7.28 -7.07 -11.05
N TYR A 87 -7.20 -6.83 -9.74
CA TYR A 87 -6.93 -7.87 -8.75
C TYR A 87 -7.98 -8.99 -8.76
N GLN A 88 -9.26 -8.63 -8.85
CA GLN A 88 -10.36 -9.59 -8.97
C GLN A 88 -10.26 -10.46 -10.22
N GLN A 89 -9.63 -9.97 -11.29
CA GLN A 89 -9.39 -10.74 -12.51
C GLN A 89 -8.15 -11.64 -12.41
N ILE A 90 -7.03 -11.13 -11.88
CA ILE A 90 -5.73 -11.83 -11.93
C ILE A 90 -5.55 -12.85 -10.79
N LEU A 91 -6.03 -12.55 -9.59
CA LEU A 91 -5.72 -13.34 -8.39
C LEU A 91 -6.37 -14.74 -8.41
N PRO A 92 -7.64 -14.91 -8.86
CA PRO A 92 -8.23 -16.25 -8.95
C PRO A 92 -7.49 -17.20 -9.90
N ALA A 93 -6.73 -16.67 -10.87
CA ALA A 93 -5.94 -17.44 -11.82
C ALA A 93 -4.48 -17.63 -11.37
N ALA A 94 -4.05 -16.98 -10.27
CA ALA A 94 -2.69 -17.07 -9.77
C ALA A 94 -2.54 -18.33 -8.88
N ASP A 95 -2.18 -19.45 -9.51
CA ASP A 95 -2.09 -20.75 -8.84
C ASP A 95 -1.17 -20.74 -7.61
N GLY A 96 -1.70 -21.16 -6.47
CA GLY A 96 -0.99 -21.25 -5.21
C GLY A 96 -0.51 -19.91 -4.62
N LEU A 97 -1.16 -18.79 -4.96
CA LEU A 97 -0.89 -17.47 -4.41
C LEU A 97 -2.10 -16.94 -3.62
N ASP A 98 -1.96 -16.75 -2.32
CA ASP A 98 -2.93 -16.03 -1.50
C ASP A 98 -2.62 -14.52 -1.52
N ALA A 99 -3.64 -13.68 -1.56
CA ALA A 99 -3.46 -12.23 -1.56
C ALA A 99 -4.40 -11.55 -0.56
N THR A 100 -3.84 -10.62 0.22
CA THR A 100 -4.59 -9.65 1.02
C THR A 100 -4.52 -8.30 0.32
N ILE A 101 -5.64 -7.60 0.14
CA ILE A 101 -5.62 -6.31 -0.55
C ILE A 101 -5.27 -5.18 0.44
N LEU A 102 -4.28 -4.38 0.06
CA LEU A 102 -3.78 -3.21 0.78
C LEU A 102 -4.04 -1.94 -0.04
N ILE A 103 -4.44 -0.84 0.61
CA ILE A 103 -4.46 0.50 -0.01
C ILE A 103 -3.28 1.31 0.52
N GLU A 104 -2.45 1.82 -0.38
CA GLU A 104 -1.35 2.74 -0.08
C GLU A 104 -1.79 4.19 -0.33
N GLY A 105 -1.97 4.94 0.76
CA GLY A 105 -2.50 6.30 0.72
C GLY A 105 -4.03 6.34 0.67
N ALA A 106 -4.65 6.91 1.70
CA ALA A 106 -6.09 6.84 1.89
C ALA A 106 -6.91 7.88 1.10
N ASP A 107 -6.33 8.63 0.16
CA ASP A 107 -7.07 9.68 -0.56
C ASP A 107 -8.26 9.14 -1.37
N CYS A 108 -8.22 7.86 -1.76
CA CYS A 108 -9.31 7.16 -2.43
C CYS A 108 -10.49 6.86 -1.51
N VAL A 109 -10.34 6.95 -0.18
CA VAL A 109 -11.47 6.93 0.75
C VAL A 109 -12.06 8.33 0.75
N ARG A 110 -13.25 8.54 0.16
CA ARG A 110 -13.82 9.89 0.05
C ARG A 110 -14.38 10.36 1.38
N ASP A 111 -15.06 9.45 2.06
CA ASP A 111 -15.64 9.58 3.39
C ASP A 111 -15.71 8.19 4.09
N PRO A 112 -15.99 8.12 5.41
CA PRO A 112 -15.99 6.85 6.13
C PRO A 112 -16.94 5.76 5.60
N ALA A 113 -18.00 6.10 4.85
CA ALA A 113 -18.90 5.10 4.29
C ALA A 113 -18.22 4.23 3.22
N ASP A 114 -17.17 4.74 2.58
CA ASP A 114 -16.36 3.99 1.62
C ASP A 114 -15.59 2.83 2.27
N LEU A 115 -15.28 2.91 3.57
CA LEU A 115 -14.62 1.81 4.29
C LEU A 115 -15.43 0.51 4.23
N ALA A 116 -16.75 0.60 4.38
CA ALA A 116 -17.62 -0.57 4.28
C ALA A 116 -17.68 -1.12 2.84
N LEU A 117 -17.53 -0.26 1.82
CA LEU A 117 -17.45 -0.68 0.42
C LEU A 117 -16.15 -1.44 0.16
N PHE A 118 -15.01 -0.86 0.52
CA PHE A 118 -13.69 -1.48 0.36
C PHE A 118 -13.57 -2.80 1.14
N TRP A 119 -14.13 -2.85 2.36
CA TRP A 119 -14.16 -4.09 3.14
C TRP A 119 -14.91 -5.22 2.42
N ARG A 120 -16.08 -4.93 1.84
CA ARG A 120 -16.85 -5.91 1.05
C ARG A 120 -16.12 -6.34 -0.22
N GLN A 121 -15.29 -5.48 -0.80
CA GLN A 121 -14.47 -5.78 -1.97
C GLN A 121 -13.18 -6.55 -1.64
N GLY A 122 -12.88 -6.78 -0.35
CA GLY A 122 -11.75 -7.61 0.09
C GLY A 122 -10.54 -6.83 0.60
N VAL A 123 -10.60 -5.50 0.69
CA VAL A 123 -9.55 -4.69 1.32
C VAL A 123 -9.50 -4.96 2.82
N ARG A 124 -8.30 -5.16 3.36
CA ARG A 124 -8.09 -5.43 4.79
C ARG A 124 -7.04 -4.53 5.44
N ILE A 125 -6.20 -3.89 4.63
CA ILE A 125 -5.11 -3.03 5.10
C ILE A 125 -5.24 -1.67 4.42
N ILE A 126 -5.11 -0.58 5.18
CA ILE A 126 -5.07 0.78 4.62
C ILE A 126 -3.94 1.55 5.30
N GLY A 127 -3.04 2.13 4.49
CA GLY A 127 -2.10 3.15 4.92
C GLY A 127 -2.67 4.54 4.66
N LEU A 128 -2.62 5.42 5.67
CA LEU A 128 -3.19 6.76 5.55
C LEU A 128 -2.38 7.68 4.64
N ALA A 129 -1.09 7.38 4.45
CA ALA A 129 -0.13 8.24 3.77
C ALA A 129 0.58 7.54 2.61
N TRP A 130 1.14 8.36 1.73
CA TRP A 130 2.21 8.02 0.81
C TRP A 130 3.23 9.17 0.85
N GLN A 131 2.90 10.26 0.17
CA GLN A 131 3.29 11.60 0.61
C GLN A 131 2.18 12.12 1.56
N ARG A 132 1.92 13.42 1.57
CA ARG A 132 0.77 13.98 2.28
C ARG A 132 -0.54 13.62 1.57
N THR A 133 -1.51 13.14 2.35
CA THR A 133 -2.90 12.96 1.93
C THR A 133 -3.81 13.94 2.67
N ARG A 134 -5.11 13.91 2.40
CA ARG A 134 -6.10 14.66 3.21
C ARG A 134 -6.19 14.19 4.67
N TYR A 135 -5.70 13.00 4.97
CA TYR A 135 -5.81 12.36 6.28
C TYR A 135 -4.54 12.48 7.13
N SER A 136 -3.36 12.57 6.49
CA SER A 136 -2.09 12.48 7.21
C SER A 136 -0.95 13.21 6.50
N GLY A 137 -0.01 13.75 7.29
CA GLY A 137 1.35 13.96 6.82
C GLY A 137 2.06 12.65 6.50
N GLY A 138 2.98 12.67 5.54
CA GLY A 138 3.66 11.48 5.06
C GLY A 138 5.04 11.74 4.50
N SER A 139 5.63 10.75 3.85
CA SER A 139 7.03 10.81 3.43
C SER A 139 7.32 11.99 2.50
N GLY A 140 8.34 12.77 2.83
CA GLY A 140 8.75 13.98 2.10
C GLY A 140 7.78 15.16 2.22
N ALA A 141 6.67 15.01 2.96
CA ALA A 141 5.68 16.04 3.22
C ALA A 141 5.14 15.91 4.65
N PRO A 142 6.02 16.05 5.68
CA PRO A 142 5.72 15.68 7.06
C PRO A 142 4.63 16.55 7.69
N GLY A 143 3.99 16.03 8.73
CA GLY A 143 2.93 16.69 9.50
C GLY A 143 2.06 15.68 10.26
N PRO A 144 1.08 16.15 11.04
CA PRO A 144 0.26 15.30 11.91
C PRO A 144 -0.83 14.55 11.14
N LEU A 145 -1.55 13.69 11.87
CA LEU A 145 -2.89 13.28 11.43
C LEU A 145 -3.83 14.49 11.43
N THR A 146 -4.63 14.63 10.38
CA THR A 146 -5.67 15.67 10.33
C THR A 146 -6.86 15.27 11.21
N ALA A 147 -7.77 16.21 11.50
CA ALA A 147 -8.98 15.90 12.27
C ALA A 147 -9.80 14.78 11.61
N ILE A 148 -10.00 14.86 10.29
CA ILE A 148 -10.68 13.80 9.52
C ILE A 148 -9.87 12.51 9.45
N GLY A 149 -8.53 12.57 9.56
CA GLY A 149 -7.65 11.40 9.69
C GLY A 149 -7.87 10.66 11.00
N GLN A 150 -7.96 11.40 12.11
CA GLN A 150 -8.25 10.80 13.42
C GLN A 150 -9.64 10.16 13.48
N GLU A 151 -10.63 10.75 12.81
CA GLU A 151 -11.96 10.14 12.65
C GLU A 151 -11.88 8.87 11.81
N LEU A 152 -11.16 8.90 10.68
CA LEU A 152 -11.01 7.75 9.81
C LEU A 152 -10.34 6.56 10.51
N VAL A 153 -9.32 6.82 11.35
CA VAL A 153 -8.66 5.76 12.15
C VAL A 153 -9.66 5.02 13.04
N LYS A 154 -10.55 5.74 13.72
CA LYS A 154 -11.56 5.12 14.61
C LYS A 154 -12.57 4.29 13.83
N GLU A 155 -12.99 4.76 12.66
CA GLU A 155 -13.91 4.03 11.79
C GLU A 155 -13.25 2.78 11.19
N MET A 156 -11.97 2.88 10.84
CA MET A 156 -11.16 1.74 10.41
C MET A 156 -11.06 0.66 11.52
N ASP A 157 -10.81 1.07 12.76
CA ASP A 157 -10.78 0.18 13.93
C ASP A 157 -12.13 -0.52 14.18
N GLN A 158 -13.24 0.22 14.05
CA GLN A 158 -14.59 -0.35 14.23
C GLN A 158 -14.91 -1.45 13.22
N ILE A 159 -14.41 -1.33 11.99
CA ILE A 159 -14.62 -2.33 10.93
C ILE A 159 -13.61 -3.48 11.03
N GLY A 160 -12.41 -3.22 11.56
CA GLY A 160 -11.34 -4.20 11.73
C GLY A 160 -10.28 -4.14 10.64
N PHE A 161 -10.03 -2.97 10.05
CA PHE A 161 -8.89 -2.76 9.17
C PHE A 161 -7.57 -2.84 9.95
N VAL A 162 -6.53 -3.35 9.30
CA VAL A 162 -5.15 -3.21 9.75
C VAL A 162 -4.63 -1.86 9.28
N HIS A 163 -3.95 -1.13 10.14
CA HIS A 163 -3.32 0.14 9.79
C HIS A 163 -1.91 -0.12 9.26
N ASP A 164 -1.58 0.47 8.10
CA ASP A 164 -0.22 0.46 7.59
C ASP A 164 0.48 1.81 7.91
N ALA A 165 1.54 1.71 8.70
CA ALA A 165 2.36 2.83 9.13
C ALA A 165 3.48 3.16 8.14
N SER A 166 3.70 2.34 7.11
CA SER A 166 4.58 2.75 6.02
C SER A 166 4.09 4.08 5.43
N HIS A 167 5.05 4.95 5.08
CA HIS A 167 4.83 6.31 4.60
C HIS A 167 4.33 7.36 5.61
N LEU A 168 3.91 7.00 6.83
CA LEU A 168 3.63 8.01 7.85
C LEU A 168 4.90 8.79 8.19
N ALA A 169 4.75 10.12 8.28
CA ALA A 169 5.76 10.96 8.90
C ALA A 169 5.83 10.64 10.41
N GLU A 170 6.91 11.02 11.08
CA GLU A 170 7.09 10.63 12.48
C GLU A 170 6.02 11.22 13.40
N GLU A 171 5.62 12.47 13.16
CA GLU A 171 4.52 13.12 13.90
C GLU A 171 3.18 12.39 13.72
N SER A 172 2.81 12.03 12.48
CA SER A 172 1.56 11.31 12.22
C SER A 172 1.60 9.86 12.69
N PHE A 173 2.76 9.22 12.69
CA PHE A 173 2.96 7.90 13.29
C PHE A 173 2.61 7.91 14.78
N TRP A 174 3.16 8.84 15.55
CA TRP A 174 2.87 8.93 16.98
C TRP A 174 1.42 9.30 17.25
N ASN A 175 0.84 10.22 16.45
CA ASN A 175 -0.60 10.50 16.53
C ASN A 175 -1.46 9.25 16.26
N LEU A 176 -1.04 8.37 15.34
CA LEU A 176 -1.73 7.10 15.10
C LEU A 176 -1.60 6.19 16.34
N MET A 177 -0.39 6.02 16.89
CA MET A 177 -0.15 5.18 18.06
C MET A 177 -0.93 5.63 19.30
N ASP A 178 -1.18 6.93 19.43
CA ASP A 178 -1.98 7.50 20.53
C ASP A 178 -3.46 7.11 20.50
N ILE A 179 -4.00 6.77 19.32
CA ILE A 179 -5.46 6.60 19.14
C ILE A 179 -5.88 5.24 18.56
N VAL A 180 -4.97 4.51 17.93
CA VAL A 180 -5.27 3.23 17.27
C VAL A 180 -5.61 2.14 18.28
N ALA A 181 -6.68 1.40 18.03
CA ALA A 181 -7.08 0.24 18.81
C ALA A 181 -6.83 -1.09 18.09
N GLY A 182 -6.70 -1.05 16.76
CA GLY A 182 -6.44 -2.21 15.91
C GLY A 182 -4.96 -2.55 15.72
N PRO A 183 -4.66 -3.63 14.97
CA PRO A 183 -3.30 -4.00 14.62
C PRO A 183 -2.67 -2.98 13.67
N VAL A 184 -1.37 -2.74 13.87
CA VAL A 184 -0.55 -1.86 13.03
C VAL A 184 0.59 -2.69 12.44
N ILE A 185 0.86 -2.48 11.16
CA ILE A 185 2.02 -3.02 10.47
C ILE A 185 2.81 -1.88 9.83
N ALA A 186 4.06 -2.13 9.44
CA ALA A 186 4.74 -1.32 8.44
C ALA A 186 5.03 -2.25 7.25
N SER A 187 4.21 -2.15 6.20
CA SER A 187 4.20 -3.12 5.10
C SER A 187 5.52 -3.16 4.31
N HIS A 188 6.21 -2.03 4.24
CA HIS A 188 7.46 -1.88 3.51
C HIS A 188 8.30 -0.71 4.05
N SER A 189 8.89 -0.85 5.23
CA SER A 189 9.80 0.14 5.82
C SER A 189 11.09 -0.51 6.32
N ASN A 190 12.19 0.24 6.33
CA ASN A 190 13.49 -0.21 6.85
C ASN A 190 13.80 0.46 8.19
N CYS A 191 14.86 -0.03 8.86
CA CYS A 191 15.44 0.61 10.04
C CYS A 191 16.22 1.87 9.61
N ARG A 192 15.79 3.05 10.08
CA ARG A 192 16.43 4.32 9.74
C ARG A 192 17.90 4.36 10.17
N ALA A 193 18.23 3.79 11.33
CA ALA A 193 19.60 3.68 11.83
C ALA A 193 20.56 2.91 10.89
N ILE A 194 20.04 2.05 10.01
CA ILE A 194 20.83 1.29 9.03
C ILE A 194 20.93 2.02 7.69
N VAL A 195 19.84 2.62 7.22
CA VAL A 195 19.80 3.31 5.91
C VAL A 195 20.53 4.66 5.95
N GLY A 196 20.61 5.30 7.12
CA GLY A 196 21.26 6.60 7.32
C GLY A 196 20.27 7.76 7.25
N ASP A 197 20.78 8.95 6.91
CA ASP A 197 19.97 10.17 6.82
C ASP A 197 18.78 9.97 5.87
N ASP A 198 17.58 10.05 6.43
CA ASP A 198 16.32 9.90 5.70
C ASP A 198 15.56 11.24 5.71
N PRO A 199 15.89 12.17 4.78
CA PRO A 199 15.25 13.48 4.73
C PRO A 199 13.77 13.40 4.36
N LYS A 200 13.26 12.22 3.98
CA LYS A 200 11.87 12.00 3.61
C LYS A 200 11.06 11.36 4.73
N GLU A 201 11.64 11.02 5.88
CA GLU A 201 10.92 10.29 6.94
C GLU A 201 10.22 9.02 6.40
N ARG A 202 10.91 8.26 5.55
CA ARG A 202 10.39 7.04 4.92
C ARG A 202 10.60 5.78 5.78
N HIS A 203 11.59 5.80 6.67
CA HIS A 203 12.06 4.67 7.45
C HIS A 203 11.84 4.90 8.95
N LEU A 204 11.68 3.81 9.70
CA LEU A 204 11.29 3.86 11.10
C LEU A 204 12.49 4.16 12.00
N SER A 205 12.34 5.08 12.94
CA SER A 205 13.32 5.29 14.01
C SER A 205 13.29 4.11 14.99
N ASP A 206 14.34 3.97 15.80
CA ASP A 206 14.39 2.94 16.84
C ASP A 206 13.23 3.08 17.84
N ASP A 207 12.78 4.30 18.10
CA ASP A 207 11.65 4.55 19.00
C ASP A 207 10.33 4.09 18.38
N MET A 208 10.12 4.29 17.07
CA MET A 208 8.93 3.79 16.36
C MET A 208 8.87 2.26 16.27
N ILE A 209 10.01 1.57 16.40
CA ILE A 209 10.09 0.10 16.29
C ILE A 209 9.79 -0.59 17.63
N ARG A 210 9.93 0.10 18.77
CA ARG A 210 9.75 -0.48 20.12
C ARG A 210 8.28 -0.63 20.49
#